data_AF-A0A510KRM9-F1
#
_entry.id   AF-A0A510KRM9-F1
#
_cell.length_a   1.000
_cell.length_b   1.000
_cell.length_c   1.000
_cell.angle_alpha   90.00
_cell.angle_beta   90.00
_cell.angle_gamma   90.00
#
_symmetry.space_group_name_H-M   'P 1'
#
loop_
_entity.id
_entity.type
_entity.pdbx_description
1 polymer ?
#
loop_
_entity_poly.entity_id
_entity_poly.type
_entity_poly.pdbx_seq_one_letter_code
_entity_poly.pdbx_strand_id
1 'polypeptide(L)'
;MKKKRVLTLILLSFIMVTSTMKADFWSKLRDALIGGDNYSNSSSEDKNIVDGKIYNPKDNREYRLVEKMKDERENSQSDYRKFENSSSKIFYYECTINPKDFLSIIGFRTFYGYADFPVYEISSGVEKCYEKTENEYKKEVSKRKIYIDNKLAKYILKNEINVQKIAVYDAKLNDRGYPLFSSKNPRVLINDKLVSY
;
A
#
# COMPACT_ATOMS: atom_id res chain seq x y z
N MET A 1 15.68 -33.31 27.43
CA MET A 1 15.99 -31.90 27.80
C MET A 1 16.58 -31.05 26.68
N LYS A 2 17.48 -31.56 25.82
CA LYS A 2 18.13 -30.78 24.74
C LYS A 2 17.15 -30.18 23.71
N LYS A 3 16.15 -30.95 23.23
CA LYS A 3 15.14 -30.47 22.25
C LYS A 3 14.27 -29.32 22.77
N LYS A 4 13.89 -29.34 24.06
CA LYS A 4 13.11 -28.27 24.69
C LYS A 4 13.91 -26.97 24.79
N ARG A 5 15.20 -27.04 25.15
CA ARG A 5 16.09 -25.85 25.24
C ARG A 5 16.36 -25.19 23.88
N VAL A 6 16.47 -25.97 22.80
CA VAL A 6 16.63 -25.43 21.44
C VAL A 6 15.36 -24.71 20.99
N LEU A 7 14.18 -25.29 21.25
CA LEU A 7 12.90 -24.65 20.93
C LEU A 7 12.73 -23.32 21.69
N THR A 8 13.09 -23.29 22.98
CA THR A 8 13.02 -22.06 23.80
C THR A 8 13.99 -20.99 23.32
N LEU A 9 15.20 -21.36 22.88
CA LEU A 9 16.18 -20.42 22.31
C LEU A 9 15.71 -19.84 20.96
N ILE A 10 15.08 -20.64 20.11
CA ILE A 10 14.47 -20.16 18.87
C ILE A 10 13.34 -19.16 19.19
N LEU A 11 12.45 -19.50 20.13
CA LEU A 11 11.37 -18.60 20.57
C LEU A 11 11.89 -17.29 21.20
N LEU A 12 12.95 -17.34 22.01
CA LEU A 12 13.58 -16.14 22.60
C LEU A 12 14.22 -15.25 21.53
N SER A 13 14.79 -15.84 20.47
CA SER A 13 15.33 -15.07 19.35
C SER A 13 14.24 -14.31 18.58
N PHE A 14 13.00 -14.80 18.55
CA PHE A 14 11.86 -14.07 17.97
C PHE A 14 11.32 -12.94 18.86
N ILE A 15 11.65 -12.89 20.15
CA ILE A 15 11.16 -11.84 21.07
C ILE A 15 12.03 -10.58 21.00
N MET A 16 13.33 -10.73 20.69
CA MET A 16 14.32 -9.64 20.61
C MET A 16 14.33 -8.86 19.28
N VAL A 17 13.48 -9.23 18.33
CA VAL A 17 13.49 -8.66 16.97
C VAL A 17 12.46 -7.54 16.88
N THR A 18 12.91 -6.35 16.46
CA THR A 18 12.06 -5.17 16.26
C THR A 18 10.92 -5.48 15.28
N SER A 19 9.79 -4.75 15.37
CA SER A 19 8.63 -4.98 14.50
C SER A 19 8.98 -4.92 13.01
N THR A 20 9.96 -4.10 12.64
CA THR A 20 10.46 -3.95 11.27
C THR A 20 11.23 -5.18 10.80
N MET A 21 12.12 -5.73 11.63
CA MET A 21 12.87 -6.95 11.31
C MET A 21 11.97 -8.19 11.30
N LYS A 22 10.89 -8.21 12.09
CA LYS A 22 9.87 -9.28 12.00
C LYS A 22 9.14 -9.23 10.66
N ALA A 23 8.70 -8.05 10.24
CA ALA A 23 8.04 -7.88 8.94
C ALA A 23 8.97 -8.27 7.78
N ASP A 24 10.24 -7.87 7.83
CA ASP A 24 11.25 -8.25 6.84
C ASP A 24 11.51 -9.77 6.82
N PHE A 25 11.61 -10.41 8.00
CA PHE A 25 11.72 -11.86 8.12
C PHE A 25 10.50 -12.59 7.54
N TRP A 26 9.27 -12.18 7.87
CA TRP A 26 8.06 -12.79 7.33
C TRP A 26 7.91 -12.55 5.83
N SER A 27 8.31 -11.36 5.34
CA SER A 27 8.33 -11.07 3.90
C SER A 27 9.33 -11.97 3.19
N LYS A 28 10.55 -12.11 3.70
CA LYS A 28 11.59 -13.00 3.14
C LYS A 28 11.24 -14.48 3.25
N LEU A 29 10.64 -14.90 4.37
CA LEU A 29 10.18 -16.28 4.55
C LEU A 29 9.06 -16.60 3.57
N ARG A 30 8.09 -15.70 3.40
CA ARG A 30 7.07 -15.84 2.35
C ARG A 30 7.71 -15.86 0.98
N ASP A 31 8.60 -14.93 0.68
CA ASP A 31 9.27 -14.88 -0.62
C ASP A 31 10.13 -16.14 -0.86
N ALA A 32 10.64 -16.82 0.17
CA ALA A 32 11.33 -18.11 0.05
C ALA A 32 10.38 -19.31 -0.04
N LEU A 33 9.18 -19.23 0.56
CA LEU A 33 8.12 -20.25 0.47
C LEU A 33 7.31 -20.16 -0.83
N ILE A 34 7.25 -18.97 -1.43
CA ILE A 34 6.48 -18.67 -2.64
C ILE A 34 7.39 -18.45 -3.86
N GLY A 35 8.62 -17.96 -3.68
CA GLY A 35 9.51 -17.51 -4.74
C GLY A 35 10.74 -18.39 -4.88
N GLY A 36 10.58 -19.46 -5.63
CA GLY A 36 11.66 -20.32 -6.09
C GLY A 36 11.59 -20.63 -7.59
N ASP A 37 10.91 -19.82 -8.41
CA ASP A 37 10.91 -20.03 -9.86
C ASP A 37 11.48 -18.81 -10.59
N ASN A 38 12.67 -19.04 -11.12
CA ASN A 38 13.35 -18.17 -12.06
C ASN A 38 12.43 -17.84 -13.24
N TYR A 39 12.51 -16.59 -13.70
CA TYR A 39 11.97 -16.16 -14.98
C TYR A 39 12.56 -17.00 -16.13
N SER A 40 11.86 -18.06 -16.51
CA SER A 40 12.07 -18.78 -17.76
C SER A 40 10.71 -19.08 -18.40
N ASN A 41 10.56 -18.60 -19.64
CA ASN A 41 9.38 -18.75 -20.50
C ASN A 41 8.70 -20.13 -20.37
N SER A 42 7.51 -20.14 -19.77
CA SER A 42 6.48 -21.14 -20.06
C SER A 42 5.12 -20.55 -19.68
N SER A 43 4.15 -20.66 -20.59
CA SER A 43 2.77 -20.23 -20.47
C SER A 43 2.04 -20.95 -19.32
N SER A 44 2.26 -20.52 -18.08
CA SER A 44 1.41 -20.87 -16.96
C SER A 44 0.37 -19.76 -16.80
N GLU A 45 -0.89 -20.06 -17.09
CA GLU A 45 -2.00 -19.19 -16.73
C GLU A 45 -1.85 -18.81 -15.24
N ASP A 46 -1.75 -17.51 -14.96
CA ASP A 46 -1.79 -17.02 -13.59
C ASP A 46 -3.06 -17.58 -12.95
N LYS A 47 -2.93 -18.45 -11.95
CA LYS A 47 -4.05 -19.23 -11.38
C LYS A 47 -5.22 -18.38 -10.88
N ASN A 48 -5.00 -17.08 -10.67
CA ASN A 48 -6.02 -16.14 -10.22
C ASN A 48 -6.64 -15.33 -11.37
N ILE A 49 -6.18 -15.51 -12.61
CA ILE A 49 -6.77 -14.94 -13.83
C ILE A 49 -7.52 -16.06 -14.54
N VAL A 50 -8.85 -16.08 -14.42
CA VAL A 50 -9.70 -17.11 -15.03
C VAL A 50 -10.86 -16.43 -15.74
N ASP A 51 -11.08 -16.75 -17.00
CA ASP A 51 -12.17 -16.21 -17.83
C ASP A 51 -12.27 -14.68 -17.83
N GLY A 52 -11.11 -14.00 -17.95
CA GLY A 52 -11.05 -12.53 -17.96
C GLY A 52 -11.35 -11.88 -16.59
N LYS A 53 -11.31 -12.65 -15.49
CA LYS A 53 -11.46 -12.18 -14.12
C LYS A 53 -10.20 -12.41 -13.32
N ILE A 54 -9.81 -11.41 -12.54
CA ILE A 54 -8.75 -11.49 -11.54
C ILE A 54 -9.43 -11.65 -10.19
N TYR A 55 -9.29 -12.82 -9.58
CA TYR A 55 -9.90 -13.15 -8.30
C TYR A 55 -9.06 -12.66 -7.12
N ASN A 56 -9.72 -12.29 -6.03
CA ASN A 56 -9.05 -12.01 -4.77
C ASN A 56 -8.43 -13.32 -4.23
N PRO A 57 -7.11 -13.39 -4.00
CA PRO A 57 -6.46 -14.59 -3.48
C PRO A 57 -6.97 -15.07 -2.12
N LYS A 58 -7.67 -14.21 -1.36
CA LYS A 58 -8.23 -14.52 -0.04
C LYS A 58 -9.72 -14.85 -0.05
N ASP A 59 -10.46 -14.44 -1.09
CA ASP A 59 -11.89 -14.70 -1.23
C ASP A 59 -12.25 -14.83 -2.71
N ASN A 60 -12.35 -16.06 -3.21
CA ASN A 60 -12.63 -16.35 -4.61
C ASN A 60 -14.03 -15.94 -5.09
N ARG A 61 -14.88 -15.39 -4.20
CA ARG A 61 -16.17 -14.79 -4.59
C ARG A 61 -16.00 -13.33 -5.02
N GLU A 62 -14.91 -12.69 -4.62
CA GLU A 62 -14.56 -11.32 -4.99
C GLU A 62 -13.62 -11.34 -6.20
N TYR A 63 -13.95 -10.57 -7.25
CA TYR A 63 -13.13 -10.50 -8.44
C TYR A 63 -13.20 -9.13 -9.12
N ARG A 64 -12.21 -8.88 -9.98
CA ARG A 64 -12.11 -7.72 -10.87
C ARG A 64 -12.08 -8.19 -12.31
N LEU A 65 -12.80 -7.51 -13.20
CA LEU A 65 -12.75 -7.82 -14.63
C LEU A 65 -11.49 -7.22 -15.27
N VAL A 66 -10.74 -8.04 -16.01
CA VAL A 66 -9.53 -7.63 -16.74
C VAL A 66 -9.83 -6.50 -17.72
N GLU A 67 -10.99 -6.51 -18.38
CA GLU A 67 -11.40 -5.45 -19.32
C GLU A 67 -11.40 -4.05 -18.68
N LYS A 68 -11.70 -3.94 -17.37
CA LYS A 68 -11.72 -2.66 -16.64
C LYS A 68 -10.33 -2.12 -16.36
N MET A 69 -9.30 -2.96 -16.46
CA MET A 69 -7.92 -2.58 -16.15
C MET A 69 -7.41 -1.50 -17.10
N LYS A 70 -7.81 -1.53 -18.38
CA LYS A 70 -7.39 -0.54 -19.37
C LYS A 70 -7.89 0.86 -18.99
N ASP A 71 -9.19 1.00 -18.78
CA ASP A 71 -9.80 2.30 -18.45
C ASP A 71 -9.27 2.84 -17.12
N GLU A 72 -9.08 1.99 -16.11
CA GLU A 72 -8.51 2.40 -14.83
C GLU A 72 -7.03 2.78 -14.91
N ARG A 73 -6.27 2.12 -15.79
CA ARG A 73 -4.88 2.51 -16.08
C ARG A 73 -4.83 3.91 -16.70
N GLU A 74 -5.69 4.19 -17.69
CA GLU A 74 -5.76 5.49 -18.35
C GLU A 74 -6.15 6.60 -17.35
N ASN A 75 -7.14 6.34 -16.49
CA ASN A 75 -7.52 7.25 -15.41
C ASN A 75 -6.37 7.49 -14.42
N SER A 76 -5.69 6.43 -13.98
CA SER A 76 -4.54 6.53 -13.09
C SER A 76 -3.38 7.34 -13.70
N GLN A 77 -3.10 7.15 -14.99
CA GLN A 77 -2.09 7.94 -15.70
C GLN A 77 -2.48 9.41 -15.78
N SER A 78 -3.75 9.72 -16.04
CA SER A 78 -4.28 11.08 -16.03
C SER A 78 -4.10 11.73 -14.65
N ASP A 79 -4.45 11.02 -13.57
CA ASP A 79 -4.27 11.50 -12.21
C ASP A 79 -2.80 11.70 -11.84
N TYR A 80 -1.92 10.77 -12.23
CA TYR A 80 -0.49 10.91 -12.00
C TYR A 80 0.10 12.16 -12.68
N ARG A 81 -0.30 12.44 -13.93
CA ARG A 81 0.12 13.65 -14.65
C ARG A 81 -0.27 14.94 -13.93
N LYS A 82 -1.43 14.97 -13.25
CA LYS A 82 -1.84 16.14 -12.43
C LYS A 82 -0.85 16.40 -11.30
N PHE A 83 -0.26 15.36 -10.70
CA PHE A 83 0.78 15.51 -9.69
C PHE A 83 2.13 15.90 -10.28
N GLU A 84 2.50 15.36 -11.44
CA GLU A 84 3.74 15.77 -12.12
C GLU A 84 3.74 17.25 -12.46
N ASN A 85 2.63 17.75 -13.00
CA ASN A 85 2.44 19.15 -13.41
C ASN A 85 2.15 20.10 -12.24
N SER A 86 1.86 19.58 -11.05
CA SER A 86 1.54 20.42 -9.89
C SER A 86 2.80 20.97 -9.21
N SER A 87 2.78 22.29 -9.00
CA SER A 87 3.71 23.00 -8.09
C SER A 87 3.17 23.07 -6.66
N SER A 88 1.89 22.76 -6.44
CA SER A 88 1.24 22.83 -5.13
C SER A 88 1.77 21.77 -4.18
N LYS A 89 2.21 22.22 -3.01
CA LYS A 89 2.71 21.37 -1.94
C LYS A 89 2.13 21.81 -0.61
N ILE A 90 2.04 20.86 0.31
CA ILE A 90 1.71 21.12 1.72
C ILE A 90 2.81 20.52 2.59
N PHE A 91 3.16 21.22 3.67
CA PHE A 91 4.24 20.79 4.54
C PHE A 91 3.91 19.47 5.24
N TYR A 92 2.67 19.27 5.67
CA TYR A 92 2.23 18.03 6.29
C TYR A 92 0.78 17.72 5.95
N TYR A 93 0.51 16.47 5.62
CA TYR A 93 -0.83 15.95 5.42
C TYR A 93 -0.98 14.60 6.12
N GLU A 94 -2.09 14.39 6.81
CA GLU A 94 -2.39 13.18 7.59
C GLU A 94 -3.83 12.78 7.36
N CYS A 95 -4.10 11.49 7.23
CA CYS A 95 -5.46 10.96 7.30
C CYS A 95 -5.55 9.80 8.30
N THR A 96 -6.67 9.75 9.01
CA THR A 96 -7.12 8.55 9.72
C THR A 96 -7.85 7.63 8.76
N ILE A 97 -7.60 6.34 8.94
CA ILE A 97 -8.06 5.28 8.05
C ILE A 97 -8.84 4.28 8.89
N ASN A 98 -10.01 3.87 8.42
CA ASN A 98 -10.71 2.72 8.97
C ASN A 98 -9.93 1.45 8.59
N PRO A 99 -9.27 0.78 9.56
CA PRO A 99 -8.40 -0.34 9.28
C PRO A 99 -9.14 -1.58 8.75
N LYS A 100 -10.42 -1.74 9.10
CA LYS A 100 -11.18 -2.97 8.82
C LYS A 100 -11.25 -3.27 7.32
N ASP A 101 -11.34 -2.22 6.50
CA ASP A 101 -11.59 -2.36 5.06
C ASP A 101 -10.40 -1.92 4.19
N PHE A 102 -9.41 -1.23 4.76
CA PHE A 102 -8.37 -0.59 3.95
C PHE A 102 -7.54 -1.56 3.12
N LEU A 103 -7.15 -2.71 3.67
CA LEU A 103 -6.41 -3.74 2.92
C LEU A 103 -7.25 -4.34 1.78
N SER A 104 -8.55 -4.54 1.99
CA SER A 104 -9.47 -4.99 0.94
C SER A 104 -9.58 -3.93 -0.15
N ILE A 105 -9.71 -2.65 0.21
CA ILE A 105 -9.79 -1.54 -0.74
C ILE A 105 -8.50 -1.41 -1.56
N ILE A 106 -7.33 -1.49 -0.93
CA ILE A 106 -6.04 -1.48 -1.63
C ILE A 106 -5.93 -2.71 -2.53
N GLY A 107 -6.29 -3.90 -2.05
CA GLY A 107 -6.36 -5.11 -2.86
C GLY A 107 -7.21 -4.89 -4.11
N PHE A 108 -8.46 -4.50 -3.94
CA PHE A 108 -9.40 -4.21 -5.02
C PHE A 108 -8.83 -3.19 -6.02
N ARG A 109 -8.27 -2.07 -5.55
CA ARG A 109 -7.72 -0.99 -6.39
C ARG A 109 -6.47 -1.40 -7.16
N THR A 110 -5.65 -2.26 -6.59
CA THR A 110 -4.44 -2.79 -7.24
C THR A 110 -4.70 -4.05 -8.05
N PHE A 111 -5.97 -4.40 -8.30
CA PHE A 111 -6.36 -5.69 -8.89
C PHE A 111 -5.66 -6.85 -8.18
N TYR A 112 -5.70 -6.84 -6.85
CA TYR A 112 -5.04 -7.79 -5.96
C TYR A 112 -3.53 -7.95 -6.20
N GLY A 113 -2.88 -6.87 -6.63
CA GLY A 113 -1.43 -6.81 -6.91
C GLY A 113 -1.05 -6.95 -8.38
N TYR A 114 -2.00 -7.29 -9.27
CA TYR A 114 -1.74 -7.48 -10.70
C TYR A 114 -1.62 -6.16 -11.48
N ALA A 115 -2.26 -5.09 -11.01
CA ALA A 115 -2.15 -3.79 -11.66
C ALA A 115 -0.78 -3.14 -11.39
N ASP A 116 -0.23 -2.49 -12.41
CA ASP A 116 0.97 -1.63 -12.32
C ASP A 116 0.62 -0.19 -12.69
N PHE A 117 -0.40 0.35 -12.02
CA PHE A 117 -0.82 1.71 -12.25
C PHE A 117 0.06 2.68 -11.46
N PRO A 118 0.37 3.88 -11.99
CA PRO A 118 1.27 4.80 -11.31
C PRO A 118 0.75 5.25 -9.95
N VAL A 119 -0.57 5.51 -9.83
CA VAL A 119 -1.23 5.91 -8.58
C VAL A 119 -2.61 5.27 -8.43
N TYR A 120 -3.02 5.04 -7.18
CA TYR A 120 -4.34 4.53 -6.84
C TYR A 120 -5.10 5.57 -6.03
N GLU A 121 -6.31 5.90 -6.48
CA GLU A 121 -7.23 6.76 -5.74
C GLU A 121 -7.93 5.96 -4.63
N ILE A 122 -7.78 6.43 -3.40
CA ILE A 122 -8.41 5.84 -2.21
C ILE A 122 -9.29 6.89 -1.54
N SER A 123 -10.59 6.60 -1.47
CA SER A 123 -11.59 7.45 -0.81
C SER A 123 -12.35 6.66 0.25
N SER A 124 -12.80 5.47 -0.09
CA SER A 124 -13.35 4.52 0.88
C SER A 124 -12.33 4.22 1.98
N GLY A 125 -12.80 4.16 3.22
CA GLY A 125 -11.95 3.93 4.40
C GLY A 125 -11.16 5.15 4.88
N VAL A 126 -11.16 6.28 4.16
CA VAL A 126 -10.56 7.54 4.65
C VAL A 126 -11.59 8.28 5.50
N GLU A 127 -11.31 8.46 6.79
CA GLU A 127 -12.29 9.02 7.73
C GLU A 127 -12.13 10.53 7.92
N LYS A 128 -10.98 10.96 8.42
CA LYS A 128 -10.65 12.38 8.65
C LYS A 128 -9.27 12.66 8.12
N CYS A 129 -9.08 13.85 7.58
CA CYS A 129 -7.78 14.29 7.12
C CYS A 129 -7.45 15.66 7.70
N TYR A 130 -6.16 15.90 7.88
CA TYR A 130 -5.61 17.11 8.47
C TYR A 130 -4.45 17.59 7.61
N GLU A 131 -4.35 18.90 7.47
CA GLU A 131 -3.23 19.54 6.79
C GLU A 131 -2.57 20.57 7.71
N LYS A 132 -1.27 20.82 7.47
CA LYS A 132 -0.49 21.79 8.21
C LYS A 132 0.56 22.44 7.29
N THR A 133 0.71 23.76 7.39
CA THR A 133 1.86 24.53 6.88
C THR A 133 2.98 24.56 7.93
N GLU A 134 4.24 24.83 7.56
CA GLU A 134 5.43 24.66 8.43
C GLU A 134 5.26 25.16 9.88
N ASN A 135 4.62 26.33 10.05
CA ASN A 135 4.54 27.04 11.33
C ASN A 135 3.12 27.15 11.89
N GLU A 136 2.16 26.37 11.38
CA GLU A 136 0.77 26.40 11.85
C GLU A 136 0.37 25.14 12.63
N TYR A 137 -0.75 25.25 13.34
CA TYR A 137 -1.46 24.09 13.87
C TYR A 137 -2.14 23.32 12.74
N LYS A 138 -2.29 22.00 12.93
CA LYS A 138 -3.01 21.16 11.98
C LYS A 138 -4.49 21.54 11.94
N LYS A 139 -5.06 21.60 10.74
CA LYS A 139 -6.46 21.92 10.48
C LYS A 139 -7.13 20.75 9.80
N GLU A 140 -8.35 20.41 10.22
CA GLU A 140 -9.14 19.37 9.54
C GLU A 140 -9.56 19.86 8.17
N VAL A 141 -9.46 18.99 7.17
CA VAL A 141 -9.92 19.26 5.81
C VAL A 141 -11.15 18.41 5.49
N SER A 142 -12.08 18.98 4.72
CA SER A 142 -13.30 18.28 4.30
C SER A 142 -13.04 17.15 3.28
N LYS A 143 -11.83 17.12 2.71
CA LYS A 143 -11.41 16.18 1.67
C LYS A 143 -11.06 14.83 2.30
N ARG A 144 -11.77 13.77 1.89
CA ARG A 144 -11.56 12.37 2.35
C ARG A 144 -11.06 11.48 1.23
N LYS A 145 -10.06 11.95 0.48
CA LYS A 145 -9.49 11.21 -0.64
C LYS A 145 -7.98 11.42 -0.67
N ILE A 146 -7.26 10.34 -0.91
CA ILE A 146 -5.81 10.32 -1.02
C ILE A 146 -5.40 9.53 -2.26
N TYR A 147 -4.19 9.80 -2.75
CA TYR A 147 -3.58 9.01 -3.81
C TYR A 147 -2.34 8.31 -3.27
N ILE A 148 -2.18 7.03 -3.57
CA ILE A 148 -1.03 6.22 -3.15
C ILE A 148 -0.32 5.70 -4.39
N ASP A 149 1.00 5.85 -4.47
CA ASP A 149 1.73 5.34 -5.63
C ASP A 149 1.81 3.81 -5.67
N ASN A 150 2.20 3.27 -6.83
CA ASN A 150 2.21 1.82 -7.06
C ASN A 150 2.97 1.04 -6.00
N LYS A 151 4.21 1.50 -5.74
CA LYS A 151 5.14 0.78 -4.87
C LYS A 151 4.67 0.80 -3.42
N LEU A 152 4.16 1.92 -2.93
CA LEU A 152 3.60 2.00 -1.58
C LEU A 152 2.33 1.16 -1.43
N ALA A 153 1.42 1.20 -2.40
CA ALA A 153 0.19 0.40 -2.37
C ALA A 153 0.52 -1.10 -2.36
N LYS A 154 1.42 -1.55 -3.23
CA LYS A 154 1.87 -2.95 -3.26
C LYS A 154 2.62 -3.33 -1.99
N TYR A 155 3.42 -2.43 -1.40
CA TYR A 155 4.09 -2.68 -0.12
C TYR A 155 3.09 -2.88 1.02
N ILE A 156 2.04 -2.05 1.10
CA ILE A 156 0.95 -2.18 2.09
C ILE A 156 0.23 -3.51 1.90
N LEU A 157 -0.15 -3.84 0.66
CA LEU A 157 -0.87 -5.07 0.34
C LEU A 157 -0.03 -6.30 0.64
N LYS A 158 1.21 -6.34 0.12
CA LYS A 158 2.16 -7.44 0.30
C LYS A 158 2.39 -7.66 1.79
N ASN A 159 2.65 -6.64 2.59
CA ASN A 159 2.95 -6.84 4.01
C ASN A 159 1.72 -6.84 4.92
N GLU A 160 0.51 -6.84 4.35
CA GLU A 160 -0.76 -6.85 5.08
C GLU A 160 -0.81 -5.78 6.18
N ILE A 161 -0.30 -4.59 5.86
CA ILE A 161 -0.12 -3.55 6.86
C ILE A 161 -1.49 -3.02 7.29
N ASN A 162 -1.77 -3.13 8.58
CA ASN A 162 -2.96 -2.57 9.20
C ASN A 162 -2.82 -1.04 9.32
N VAL A 163 -3.23 -0.29 8.29
CA VAL A 163 -3.14 1.18 8.26
C VAL A 163 -4.31 1.79 9.02
N GLN A 164 -4.02 2.45 10.14
CA GLN A 164 -4.97 3.26 10.91
C GLN A 164 -4.76 4.75 10.67
N LYS A 165 -3.53 5.12 10.32
CA LYS A 165 -3.12 6.48 10.00
C LYS A 165 -2.05 6.45 8.93
N ILE A 166 -2.16 7.37 7.98
CA ILE A 166 -1.12 7.61 6.98
C ILE A 166 -0.83 9.11 6.94
N ALA A 167 0.45 9.46 6.94
CA ALA A 167 0.87 10.86 6.87
C ALA A 167 2.08 11.03 5.94
N VAL A 168 2.28 12.25 5.47
CA VAL A 168 3.38 12.59 4.56
C VAL A 168 3.77 14.03 4.78
N TYR A 169 5.08 14.28 4.86
CA TYR A 169 5.62 15.63 4.80
C TYR A 169 5.92 16.03 3.37
N ASP A 170 5.88 17.33 3.08
CA ASP A 170 6.17 17.90 1.76
C ASP A 170 5.33 17.25 0.65
N ALA A 171 4.05 17.00 0.95
CA ALA A 171 3.15 16.28 0.08
C ALA A 171 2.84 17.11 -1.16
N LYS A 172 3.01 16.53 -2.35
CA LYS A 172 2.45 17.09 -3.57
C LYS A 172 0.93 16.98 -3.54
N LEU A 173 0.25 18.05 -3.92
CA LEU A 173 -1.20 18.10 -4.08
C LEU A 173 -1.57 18.14 -5.56
N ASN A 174 -2.68 17.53 -5.96
CA ASN A 174 -3.24 17.76 -7.29
C ASN A 174 -3.99 19.11 -7.36
N ASP A 175 -4.53 19.44 -8.54
CA ASP A 175 -5.37 20.61 -8.80
C ASP A 175 -6.59 20.74 -7.87
N ARG A 176 -7.09 19.59 -7.38
CA ARG A 176 -8.20 19.53 -6.41
C ARG A 176 -7.73 19.56 -4.95
N GLY A 177 -6.43 19.67 -4.69
CA GLY A 177 -5.84 19.72 -3.36
C GLY A 177 -5.88 18.38 -2.60
N TYR A 178 -5.89 17.25 -3.30
CA TYR A 178 -5.72 15.93 -2.70
C TYR A 178 -4.23 15.54 -2.70
N PRO A 179 -3.72 14.90 -1.64
CA PRO A 179 -2.31 14.55 -1.52
C PRO A 179 -1.92 13.28 -2.28
N LEU A 180 -0.65 13.22 -2.70
CA LEU A 180 0.01 12.01 -3.14
C LEU A 180 0.97 11.48 -2.06
N PHE A 181 0.72 10.27 -1.60
CA PHE A 181 1.62 9.46 -0.77
C PHE A 181 2.50 8.62 -1.71
N SER A 182 3.71 9.10 -1.97
CA SER A 182 4.65 8.43 -2.87
C SER A 182 5.79 7.78 -2.11
N SER A 183 6.16 6.58 -2.52
CA SER A 183 7.38 5.87 -2.16
C SER A 183 8.68 6.57 -2.52
N LYS A 184 8.63 7.56 -3.42
CA LYS A 184 9.79 8.44 -3.69
C LYS A 184 9.95 9.51 -2.62
N ASN A 185 8.94 9.75 -1.79
CA ASN A 185 9.02 10.68 -0.68
C ASN A 185 9.53 9.93 0.57
N PRO A 186 10.72 10.29 1.11
CA PRO A 186 11.30 9.58 2.24
C PRO A 186 10.59 9.87 3.57
N ARG A 187 9.60 10.76 3.59
CA ARG A 187 8.89 11.23 4.79
C ARG A 187 7.43 10.78 4.83
N VAL A 188 7.14 9.61 4.26
CA VAL A 188 5.84 8.94 4.41
C VAL A 188 5.82 8.14 5.71
N LEU A 189 4.75 8.31 6.48
CA LEU A 189 4.49 7.66 7.75
C LEU A 189 3.26 6.78 7.63
N ILE A 190 3.33 5.55 8.15
CA ILE A 190 2.17 4.71 8.43
C ILE A 190 2.16 4.42 9.93
N ASN A 191 1.03 4.71 10.59
CA ASN A 191 0.85 4.57 12.04
C ASN A 191 2.02 5.18 12.82
N ASP A 192 2.37 6.42 12.46
CA ASP A 192 3.46 7.21 13.06
C ASP A 192 4.87 6.65 12.88
N LYS A 193 5.04 5.63 12.03
CA LYS A 193 6.34 5.04 11.69
C LYS A 193 6.74 5.38 10.26
N LEU A 194 8.00 5.76 10.07
CA LEU A 194 8.57 5.97 8.75
C LEU A 194 8.50 4.68 7.93
N VAL A 195 8.00 4.79 6.70
CA VAL A 195 7.96 3.65 5.79
C VAL A 195 9.35 3.44 5.19
N SER A 196 9.89 2.23 5.37
CA SER A 196 11.08 1.76 4.68
C SER A 196 10.66 0.68 3.68
N TYR A 197 11.09 0.82 2.43
CA TYR A 197 10.77 -0.11 1.34
C TYR A 197 11.79 -1.22 1.19
#